data_AF-A0A7V9WLJ3-F1
#
_entry.id   AF-A0A7V9WLJ3-F1
#
_cell.length_a   1.000
_cell.length_b   1.000
_cell.length_c   1.000
_cell.angle_alpha   90.00
_cell.angle_beta   90.00
_cell.angle_gamma   90.00
#
_symmetry.space_group_name_H-M   'P 1'
#
loop_
_entity.id
_entity.type
_entity.pdbx_description
1 polymer ?
#
loop_
_entity_poly.entity_id
_entity_poly.type
_entity_poly.pdbx_seq_one_letter_code
_entity_poly.pdbx_strand_id
1 'polypeptide(L)'
;MTEPSPDHGPAARAATRAASNTVLRGAGELLGKFASLALVAVLAREEGAQGLGIFFFALAWSELTITPVAMGFDHYFVRRVAGDKDALERLFANVIALKLARAVPVVLFSWLLVFIFVSDPTTRTAIFVFTAALLLETLAMTVTAVFDAFERAGLVAGTLLTQRFLAAVLG
;
A
#
# COMPACT_ATOMS: atom_id res chain seq x y z
N MET A 1 46.48 3.20 26.63
CA MET A 1 46.50 3.34 25.17
C MET A 1 45.21 2.73 24.65
N THR A 2 44.19 3.55 24.45
CA THR A 2 42.92 3.17 23.84
C THR A 2 43.07 3.33 22.34
N GLU A 3 42.96 2.24 21.58
CA GLU A 3 42.95 2.28 20.11
C GLU A 3 41.83 3.20 19.63
N PRO A 4 42.09 4.09 18.65
CA PRO A 4 41.05 4.91 18.07
C PRO A 4 40.05 4.00 17.33
N SER A 5 38.79 4.07 17.73
CA SER A 5 37.69 3.39 17.03
C SER A 5 37.74 3.74 15.54
N PRO A 6 37.58 2.78 14.62
CA PRO A 6 37.67 3.06 13.19
C PRO A 6 36.55 4.03 12.80
N ASP A 7 36.91 5.28 12.51
CA ASP A 7 35.99 6.28 11.98
C ASP A 7 35.54 5.81 10.60
N HIS A 8 34.43 5.09 10.56
CA HIS A 8 33.75 4.73 9.34
C HIS A 8 33.31 6.03 8.66
N GLY A 9 34.03 6.40 7.60
CA GLY A 9 33.76 7.60 6.83
C GLY A 9 32.28 7.71 6.41
N PRO A 10 31.81 8.91 6.02
CA PRO A 10 30.38 9.16 5.74
C PRO A 10 29.71 8.11 4.83
N ALA A 11 30.47 7.57 3.87
CA ALA A 11 30.03 6.49 2.97
C ALA A 11 29.75 5.15 3.68
N ALA A 12 30.62 4.74 4.62
CA ALA A 12 30.45 3.48 5.36
C ALA A 12 29.24 3.55 6.31
N ARG A 13 29.05 4.69 7.00
CA ARG A 13 27.85 4.93 7.82
C ARG A 13 26.55 5.02 7.00
N ALA A 14 26.61 5.53 5.77
CA ALA A 14 25.47 5.50 4.86
C ALA A 14 25.15 4.06 4.40
N ALA A 15 26.17 3.27 4.06
CA ALA A 15 26.01 1.87 3.65
C ALA A 15 25.41 1.00 4.77
N THR A 16 25.87 1.13 6.02
CA THR A 16 25.31 0.39 7.16
C THR A 16 23.84 0.73 7.41
N ARG A 17 23.45 2.01 7.31
CA ARG A 17 22.06 2.44 7.44
C ARG A 17 21.18 1.92 6.31
N ALA A 18 21.67 1.96 5.07
CA ALA A 18 20.97 1.40 3.92
C ALA A 18 20.75 -0.11 4.04
N ALA A 19 21.76 -0.85 4.52
CA ALA A 19 21.66 -2.28 4.77
C ALA A 19 20.63 -2.59 5.88
N SER A 20 20.70 -1.89 7.02
CA SER A 20 19.76 -2.08 8.14
C SER A 20 18.31 -1.80 7.73
N ASN A 21 18.06 -0.70 7.01
CA ASN A 21 16.72 -0.36 6.51
C ASN A 21 16.19 -1.40 5.52
N THR A 22 17.05 -1.91 4.63
CA THR A 22 16.68 -2.96 3.68
C THR A 22 16.28 -4.24 4.41
N VAL A 23 17.04 -4.65 5.43
CA VAL A 23 16.74 -5.83 6.24
C VAL A 23 15.43 -5.67 6.99
N LEU A 24 15.22 -4.53 7.65
CA LEU A 24 13.97 -4.23 8.36
C LEU A 24 12.76 -4.27 7.43
N ARG A 25 12.86 -3.63 6.26
CA ARG A 25 11.79 -3.62 5.25
C ARG A 25 11.52 -5.02 4.70
N GLY A 26 12.57 -5.78 4.39
CA GLY A 26 12.46 -7.15 3.92
C GLY A 26 11.82 -8.10 4.94
N ALA A 27 12.22 -7.99 6.22
CA ALA A 27 11.61 -8.77 7.29
C ALA A 27 10.12 -8.44 7.46
N GLY A 28 9.76 -7.17 7.43
CA GLY A 28 8.35 -6.74 7.46
C GLY A 28 7.54 -7.23 6.26
N GLU A 29 8.16 -7.37 5.09
CA GLU A 29 7.52 -7.96 3.91
C GLU A 29 7.27 -9.46 4.05
N LEU A 30 8.25 -10.20 4.54
CA LEU A 30 8.11 -11.64 4.78
C LEU A 30 7.05 -11.91 5.85
N LEU A 31 7.10 -11.22 6.99
CA LEU A 31 6.11 -11.36 8.05
C LEU A 31 4.69 -11.05 7.55
N GLY A 32 4.53 -9.99 6.75
CA GLY A 32 3.24 -9.66 6.14
C GLY A 32 2.72 -10.78 5.21
N LYS A 33 3.60 -11.41 4.43
CA LYS A 33 3.24 -12.54 3.56
C LYS A 33 2.82 -13.78 4.36
N PHE A 34 3.53 -14.09 5.45
CA PHE A 34 3.14 -15.19 6.34
C PHE A 34 1.80 -14.93 7.04
N ALA A 35 1.55 -13.70 7.49
CA ALA A 35 0.26 -13.31 8.06
C ALA A 35 -0.87 -13.46 7.02
N SER A 36 -0.63 -13.03 5.78
CA SER A 36 -1.59 -13.18 4.68
C SER A 36 -1.87 -14.67 4.37
N LEU A 37 -0.84 -15.52 4.38
CA LEU A 37 -0.99 -16.96 4.21
C LEU A 37 -1.83 -17.58 5.34
N ALA A 38 -1.58 -17.18 6.59
CA ALA A 38 -2.35 -17.64 7.74
C ALA A 38 -3.82 -17.24 7.63
N LEU A 39 -4.11 -15.99 7.23
CA LEU A 39 -5.47 -15.51 6.97
C LEU A 39 -6.16 -16.36 5.91
N VAL A 40 -5.48 -16.64 4.79
CA VAL A 40 -6.02 -17.50 3.72
C VAL A 40 -6.33 -18.91 4.22
N ALA A 41 -5.47 -19.49 5.06
CA ALA A 41 -5.69 -20.82 5.63
C ALA A 41 -6.89 -20.85 6.60
N VAL A 42 -7.04 -19.82 7.43
CA VAL A 42 -8.20 -19.67 8.33
C VAL A 42 -9.47 -19.50 7.52
N LEU A 43 -9.48 -18.61 6.53
CA LEU A 43 -10.63 -18.34 5.67
C LEU A 43 -11.05 -19.60 4.89
N ALA A 44 -10.08 -20.35 4.36
CA ALA A 44 -10.35 -21.63 3.68
C ALA A 44 -10.98 -22.67 4.60
N ARG A 45 -10.61 -22.69 5.88
CA ARG A 45 -11.15 -23.62 6.89
C ARG A 45 -12.56 -23.22 7.34
N GLU A 46 -12.83 -21.93 7.49
CA GLU A 46 -14.07 -21.42 8.08
C GLU A 46 -15.18 -21.22 7.02
N GLU A 47 -14.83 -20.66 5.87
CA GLU A 47 -15.78 -20.33 4.79
C GLU A 47 -15.80 -21.37 3.65
N GLY A 48 -14.84 -22.31 3.66
CA GLY A 48 -14.69 -23.32 2.62
C GLY A 48 -14.29 -22.74 1.26
N ALA A 49 -14.40 -23.57 0.23
CA ALA A 49 -13.98 -23.21 -1.13
C ALA A 49 -14.80 -22.05 -1.74
N GLN A 50 -16.08 -21.95 -1.40
CA GLN A 50 -16.96 -20.92 -1.94
C GLN A 50 -16.60 -19.53 -1.40
N GLY A 51 -16.51 -19.35 -0.08
CA GLY A 51 -16.16 -18.05 0.48
C GLY A 51 -14.73 -17.62 0.15
N LEU A 52 -13.80 -18.57 0.07
CA LEU A 52 -12.44 -18.29 -0.41
C LEU A 52 -12.45 -17.77 -1.87
N GLY A 53 -13.28 -18.37 -2.72
CA GLY A 53 -13.48 -17.93 -4.10
C GLY A 53 -14.04 -16.50 -4.18
N ILE A 54 -15.04 -16.19 -3.35
CA ILE A 54 -15.61 -14.84 -3.26
C ILE A 54 -14.55 -13.82 -2.83
N PHE A 55 -13.76 -14.13 -1.81
CA PHE A 55 -12.70 -13.26 -1.29
C PHE A 55 -11.67 -12.92 -2.37
N PHE A 56 -11.09 -13.94 -3.02
CA PHE A 56 -10.06 -13.71 -4.04
C PHE A 56 -10.62 -13.07 -5.31
N PHE A 57 -11.86 -13.39 -5.69
CA PHE A 57 -12.51 -12.72 -6.82
C PHE A 57 -12.71 -11.23 -6.53
N ALA A 58 -13.23 -10.90 -5.34
CA ALA A 58 -13.44 -9.51 -4.94
C ALA A 58 -12.13 -8.73 -4.84
N LEU A 59 -11.08 -9.33 -4.27
CA LEU A 59 -9.75 -8.75 -4.20
C LEU A 59 -9.18 -8.48 -5.60
N ALA A 60 -9.13 -9.49 -6.47
CA ALA A 60 -8.56 -9.37 -7.81
C ALA A 60 -9.34 -8.35 -8.68
N TRP A 61 -10.67 -8.37 -8.61
CA TRP A 61 -11.50 -7.39 -9.32
C TRP A 61 -11.23 -5.95 -8.85
N SER A 62 -11.08 -5.78 -7.53
CA SER A 62 -10.82 -4.47 -6.94
C SER A 62 -9.41 -3.97 -7.25
N GLU A 63 -8.40 -4.84 -7.25
CA GLU A 63 -7.03 -4.51 -7.68
C GLU A 63 -7.01 -4.06 -9.15
N LEU A 64 -7.69 -4.78 -10.03
CA LEU A 64 -7.84 -4.41 -11.43
C LEU A 64 -8.54 -3.05 -11.59
N THR A 65 -9.59 -2.82 -10.81
CA THR A 65 -10.35 -1.56 -10.81
C THR A 65 -9.50 -0.37 -10.35
N ILE A 66 -8.72 -0.53 -9.28
CA ILE A 66 -7.97 0.58 -8.67
C ILE A 66 -6.63 0.86 -9.37
N THR A 67 -6.06 -0.11 -10.10
CA THR A 67 -4.83 0.05 -10.88
C THR A 67 -4.76 1.37 -11.69
N PRO A 68 -5.74 1.72 -12.56
CA PRO A 68 -5.70 2.97 -13.31
C PRO A 68 -5.81 4.24 -12.44
N VAL A 69 -6.37 4.15 -11.23
CA VAL A 69 -6.45 5.26 -10.27
C VAL A 69 -5.07 5.55 -9.68
N ALA A 70 -4.35 4.50 -9.27
CA ALA A 70 -3.05 4.61 -8.63
C ALA A 70 -1.90 4.97 -9.61
N MET A 71 -2.03 4.61 -10.88
CA MET A 71 -0.93 4.59 -11.84
C MET A 71 -0.19 5.93 -11.98
N GLY A 72 1.13 5.90 -11.73
CA GLY A 72 2.11 6.93 -12.09
C GLY A 72 2.22 8.14 -11.14
N PHE A 73 1.25 8.37 -10.26
CA PHE A 73 1.24 9.60 -9.46
C PHE A 73 2.25 9.61 -8.33
N ASP A 74 2.36 8.53 -7.56
CA ASP A 74 3.22 8.54 -6.38
C ASP A 74 4.70 8.60 -6.79
N HIS A 75 5.10 7.93 -7.87
CA HIS A 75 6.45 8.05 -8.43
C HIS A 75 6.75 9.47 -8.95
N TYR A 76 5.81 10.09 -9.65
CA TYR A 76 5.97 11.48 -10.09
C TYR A 76 6.09 12.43 -8.90
N PHE A 77 5.24 12.26 -7.90
CA PHE A 77 5.20 13.05 -6.67
C PHE A 77 6.52 12.99 -5.91
N VAL A 78 7.01 11.78 -5.61
CA VAL A 78 8.29 11.57 -4.89
C VAL A 78 9.44 12.24 -5.64
N ARG A 79 9.55 12.01 -6.96
CA ARG A 79 10.63 12.59 -7.77
C ARG A 79 10.60 14.12 -7.77
N ARG A 80 9.42 14.72 -7.82
CA ARG A 80 9.27 16.17 -7.90
C ARG A 80 9.54 16.85 -6.55
N VAL A 81 9.01 16.30 -5.46
CA VAL A 81 9.19 16.83 -4.09
C VAL A 81 10.64 16.64 -3.61
N ALA A 82 11.29 15.53 -3.99
CA ALA A 82 12.71 15.33 -3.67
C ALA A 82 13.62 16.41 -4.32
N GLY A 83 13.26 16.90 -5.52
CA GLY A 83 13.98 17.97 -6.21
C GLY A 83 13.59 19.38 -5.79
N ASP A 84 12.35 19.60 -5.36
CA ASP A 84 11.80 20.88 -4.92
C ASP A 84 10.81 20.67 -3.78
N LYS A 85 11.28 20.88 -2.55
CA LYS A 85 10.52 20.61 -1.31
C LYS A 85 9.38 21.61 -1.11
N ASP A 86 9.48 22.82 -1.64
CA ASP A 86 8.46 23.86 -1.51
C ASP A 86 7.21 23.54 -2.32
N ALA A 87 7.32 22.65 -3.31
CA ALA A 87 6.20 22.18 -4.10
C ALA A 87 5.29 21.15 -3.38
N LEU A 88 5.66 20.70 -2.18
CA LEU A 88 4.98 19.62 -1.44
C LEU A 88 3.47 19.82 -1.33
N GLU A 89 3.04 20.93 -0.73
CA GLU A 89 1.62 21.16 -0.38
C GLU A 89 0.74 21.18 -1.64
N ARG A 90 1.17 21.94 -2.65
CA ARG A 90 0.48 22.04 -3.94
C ARG A 90 0.44 20.70 -4.68
N LEU A 91 1.56 19.98 -4.73
CA LEU A 91 1.62 18.69 -5.44
C LEU A 91 0.81 17.61 -4.73
N PHE A 92 0.80 17.60 -3.40
CA PHE A 92 0.02 16.66 -2.62
C PHE A 92 -1.47 16.83 -2.90
N ALA A 93 -1.98 18.06 -2.80
CA ALA A 93 -3.38 18.37 -3.10
C ALA A 93 -3.73 18.01 -4.56
N ASN A 94 -2.85 18.33 -5.52
CA ASN A 94 -3.07 18.00 -6.93
C ASN A 94 -3.12 16.50 -7.19
N VAL A 95 -2.21 15.72 -6.58
CA VAL A 95 -2.18 14.26 -6.72
C VAL A 95 -3.44 13.63 -6.14
N ILE A 96 -3.86 14.05 -4.94
CA ILE A 96 -5.09 13.57 -4.32
C ILE A 96 -6.31 13.93 -5.18
N ALA A 97 -6.41 15.18 -5.62
CA ALA A 97 -7.52 15.64 -6.46
C ALA A 97 -7.59 14.84 -7.77
N LEU A 98 -6.44 14.57 -8.40
CA LEU A 98 -6.39 13.84 -9.65
C LEU A 98 -6.65 12.34 -9.47
N LYS A 99 -6.21 11.73 -8.37
CA LYS A 99 -6.60 10.37 -7.97
C LYS A 99 -8.11 10.28 -7.79
N LEU A 100 -8.73 11.19 -7.04
CA LEU A 100 -10.17 11.21 -6.84
C LEU A 100 -10.94 11.46 -8.14
N ALA A 101 -10.48 12.39 -8.98
CA ALA A 101 -11.09 12.67 -10.28
C ALA A 101 -11.05 11.44 -11.21
N ARG A 102 -9.99 10.62 -11.17
CA ARG A 102 -9.93 9.35 -11.91
C ARG A 102 -10.71 8.23 -11.24
N ALA A 103 -10.75 8.20 -9.91
CA ALA A 103 -11.45 7.18 -9.14
C ALA A 103 -12.95 7.18 -9.45
N VAL A 104 -13.58 8.35 -9.52
CA VAL A 104 -15.03 8.46 -9.76
C VAL A 104 -15.49 7.70 -11.01
N PRO A 105 -15.05 8.01 -12.24
CA PRO A 105 -15.53 7.31 -13.43
C PRO A 105 -15.13 5.83 -13.43
N VAL A 106 -13.93 5.49 -12.94
CA VAL A 106 -13.43 4.10 -12.91
C VAL A 106 -14.26 3.22 -11.96
N VAL A 107 -14.49 3.69 -10.74
CA VAL A 107 -15.25 2.96 -9.72
C VAL A 107 -16.71 2.85 -10.13
N LEU A 108 -17.33 3.93 -10.64
CA LEU A 108 -18.71 3.89 -11.12
C LEU A 108 -18.89 2.91 -12.28
N PHE A 109 -17.95 2.90 -13.24
CA PHE A 109 -17.98 1.95 -14.34
C PHE A 109 -17.81 0.51 -13.85
N SER A 110 -16.85 0.28 -12.94
CA SER A 110 -16.64 -1.04 -12.32
C SER A 110 -17.89 -1.53 -11.58
N TRP A 111 -18.53 -0.66 -10.79
CA TRP A 111 -19.76 -1.00 -10.08
C TRP A 111 -20.90 -1.31 -11.02
N LEU A 112 -21.05 -0.56 -12.12
CA LEU A 112 -22.04 -0.86 -13.16
C LEU A 112 -21.83 -2.27 -13.73
N LEU A 113 -20.59 -2.65 -14.06
CA LEU A 113 -20.28 -4.00 -14.53
C LEU A 113 -20.60 -5.06 -13.48
N VAL A 114 -20.26 -4.82 -12.21
CA VAL A 114 -20.57 -5.74 -11.10
C VAL A 114 -22.08 -5.92 -10.93
N PHE A 115 -22.87 -4.85 -11.03
CA PHE A 115 -24.33 -4.93 -10.96
C PHE A 115 -24.93 -5.76 -12.11
N ILE A 116 -24.34 -5.71 -13.30
CA ILE A 116 -24.81 -6.45 -14.48
C ILE A 116 -24.39 -7.93 -14.44
N PHE A 117 -23.12 -8.21 -14.11
CA PHE A 117 -22.52 -9.53 -14.32
C PHE A 117 -22.45 -10.42 -13.08
N VAL A 118 -22.42 -9.85 -11.88
CA VAL A 118 -22.33 -10.62 -10.63
C VAL A 118 -23.73 -10.70 -10.05
N SER A 119 -24.35 -11.88 -9.95
CA SER A 119 -25.72 -12.01 -9.41
C SER A 119 -25.74 -12.16 -7.88
N ASP A 120 -24.69 -12.77 -7.32
CA ASP A 120 -24.60 -13.09 -5.90
C ASP A 120 -24.40 -11.83 -5.03
N PRO A 121 -25.31 -11.52 -4.08
CA PRO A 121 -25.24 -10.31 -3.25
C PRO A 121 -24.00 -10.27 -2.35
N THR A 122 -23.56 -11.42 -1.83
CA THR A 122 -22.38 -11.52 -0.97
C THR A 122 -21.13 -11.15 -1.75
N THR A 123 -20.99 -11.66 -2.97
CA THR A 123 -19.88 -11.34 -3.88
C THR A 123 -19.86 -9.86 -4.25
N ARG A 124 -21.02 -9.26 -4.57
CA ARG A 124 -21.10 -7.81 -4.83
C ARG A 124 -20.64 -6.98 -3.63
N THR A 125 -21.11 -7.34 -2.44
CA THR A 125 -20.75 -6.65 -1.20
C THR A 125 -19.25 -6.73 -0.94
N ALA A 126 -18.66 -7.92 -1.10
CA ALA A 126 -17.21 -8.10 -0.98
C ALA A 126 -16.46 -7.20 -1.97
N ILE A 127 -16.87 -7.14 -3.24
CA ILE A 127 -16.24 -6.26 -4.24
C ILE A 127 -16.31 -4.79 -3.83
N PHE A 128 -17.47 -4.31 -3.34
CA PHE A 128 -17.62 -2.92 -2.92
C PHE A 128 -16.73 -2.59 -1.72
N VAL A 129 -16.65 -3.50 -0.74
CA VAL A 129 -15.78 -3.34 0.43
C VAL A 129 -14.30 -3.30 0.01
N PHE A 130 -13.84 -4.25 -0.81
CA PHE A 130 -12.46 -4.27 -1.30
C PHE A 130 -12.13 -3.05 -2.16
N THR A 131 -13.02 -2.63 -3.05
CA THR A 131 -12.80 -1.45 -3.90
C THR A 131 -12.67 -0.19 -3.04
N ALA A 132 -13.51 -0.03 -2.01
CA ALA A 132 -13.43 1.09 -1.08
C ALA A 132 -12.13 1.04 -0.25
N ALA A 133 -11.77 -0.14 0.26
CA ALA A 133 -10.54 -0.34 1.02
C ALA A 133 -9.29 -0.02 0.19
N LEU A 134 -9.19 -0.54 -1.03
CA LEU A 134 -8.06 -0.29 -1.92
C LEU A 134 -8.00 1.16 -2.43
N LEU A 135 -9.15 1.83 -2.57
CA LEU A 135 -9.17 3.27 -2.86
C LEU A 135 -8.58 4.07 -1.70
N LEU A 136 -8.99 3.78 -0.46
CA LEU A 136 -8.42 4.42 0.74
C LEU A 136 -6.93 4.12 0.87
N GLU A 137 -6.51 2.88 0.63
CA GLU A 137 -5.10 2.50 0.61
C GLU A 137 -4.32 3.28 -0.45
N THR A 138 -4.88 3.44 -1.65
CA THR A 138 -4.27 4.23 -2.73
C THR A 138 -4.09 5.71 -2.36
N LEU A 139 -4.99 6.28 -1.56
CA LEU A 139 -4.83 7.65 -1.05
C LEU A 139 -3.79 7.70 0.08
N ALA A 140 -3.78 6.70 0.97
CA ALA A 140 -2.79 6.57 2.05
C ALA A 140 -1.36 6.43 1.50
N MET A 141 -1.19 5.74 0.37
CA MET A 141 0.11 5.64 -0.31
C MET A 141 0.69 7.01 -0.71
N THR A 142 -0.13 8.02 -0.97
CA THR A 142 0.38 9.37 -1.24
C THR A 142 0.91 10.04 0.04
N VAL A 143 0.34 9.71 1.20
CA VAL A 143 0.87 10.18 2.50
C VAL A 143 2.22 9.52 2.79
N THR A 144 2.35 8.21 2.56
CA THR A 144 3.65 7.53 2.73
C THR A 144 4.69 8.03 1.75
N ALA A 145 4.29 8.37 0.52
CA ALA A 145 5.14 8.97 -0.50
C ALA A 145 5.75 10.32 -0.06
N VAL A 146 5.09 11.08 0.83
CA VAL A 146 5.68 12.29 1.43
C VAL A 146 6.95 11.92 2.20
N PHE A 147 6.86 10.93 3.08
CA PHE A 147 8.00 10.52 3.90
C PHE A 147 9.14 9.92 3.05
N ASP A 148 8.79 9.19 1.99
CA ASP A 148 9.76 8.71 1.00
C ASP A 148 10.49 9.89 0.31
N ALA A 149 9.78 10.96 -0.06
CA ALA A 149 10.38 12.14 -0.70
C ALA A 149 11.37 12.92 0.18
N PHE A 150 11.27 12.82 1.50
CA PHE A 150 12.22 13.42 2.45
C PHE A 150 13.33 12.45 2.89
N GLU A 151 13.50 11.32 2.20
CA GLU A 151 14.46 10.25 2.54
C GLU A 151 14.30 9.69 3.96
N ARG A 152 13.12 9.84 4.57
CA ARG A 152 12.82 9.34 5.92
C ARG A 152 12.28 7.92 5.88
N ALA A 153 12.98 7.03 5.18
CA ALA A 153 12.58 5.63 4.96
C ALA A 153 12.27 4.86 6.26
N GLY A 154 12.86 5.25 7.40
CA GLY A 154 12.58 4.67 8.71
C GLY A 154 11.15 4.95 9.23
N LEU A 155 10.57 6.11 8.91
CA LEU A 155 9.19 6.44 9.30
C LEU A 155 8.17 5.70 8.42
N VAL A 156 8.46 5.52 7.12
CA VAL A 156 7.63 4.76 6.18
C VAL A 156 7.53 3.29 6.57
N ALA A 157 8.66 2.69 6.96
CA ALA A 157 8.69 1.32 7.46
C ALA A 157 7.83 1.16 8.72
N GLY A 158 7.85 2.14 9.63
CA GLY A 158 7.00 2.17 10.81
C GLY A 158 5.50 2.19 10.47
N THR A 159 5.07 3.10 9.59
CA THR A 159 3.65 3.21 9.19
C THR A 159 3.14 1.94 8.51
N LEU A 160 3.93 1.35 7.60
CA LEU A 160 3.57 0.10 6.93
C LEU A 160 3.47 -1.09 7.90
N LEU A 161 4.39 -1.19 8.86
CA LEU A 161 4.34 -2.22 9.90
C LEU A 161 3.11 -2.04 10.80
N THR A 162 2.79 -0.81 11.20
CA THR A 162 1.59 -0.51 11.99
C THR A 162 0.31 -0.84 11.20
N GLN A 163 0.22 -0.47 9.92
CA GLN A 163 -0.92 -0.78 9.07
C GLN A 163 -1.11 -2.30 8.92
N ARG A 164 -0.02 -3.05 8.67
CA ARG A 164 -0.07 -4.51 8.56
C ARG A 164 -0.42 -5.19 9.87
N PHE A 165 0.08 -4.67 10.99
CA PHE A 165 -0.25 -5.19 12.30
C PHE A 165 -1.72 -4.94 12.65
N LEU A 166 -2.24 -3.73 12.40
CA LEU A 166 -3.65 -3.41 12.62
C LEU A 166 -4.56 -4.25 11.72
N ALA A 167 -4.23 -4.41 10.45
CA ALA A 167 -4.97 -5.29 9.55
C ALA A 167 -4.98 -6.75 10.03
N ALA A 168 -3.88 -7.24 10.61
CA ALA A 168 -3.79 -8.59 11.16
C ALA A 168 -4.50 -8.78 12.52
N VAL A 169 -4.74 -7.70 13.27
CA VAL A 169 -5.46 -7.73 14.56
C VAL A 169 -6.96 -7.51 14.38
N LEU A 170 -7.34 -6.68 13.40
CA LEU A 170 -8.74 -6.31 13.13
C LEU A 170 -9.39 -7.17 12.04
N GLY A 171 -8.60 -7.81 11.19
CA GLY A 171 -9.03 -8.84 10.25
C GLY A 171 -8.98 -10.22 10.89
#